data_AF-A0A7V0Z018-F1
#
_entry.id   AF-A0A7V0Z018-F1
#
_cell.length_a   1.000
_cell.length_b   1.000
_cell.length_c   1.000
_cell.angle_alpha   90.00
_cell.angle_beta   90.00
_cell.angle_gamma   90.00
#
_symmetry.space_group_name_H-M   'P 1'
#
loop_
_entity.id
_entity.type
_entity.pdbx_description
1 polymer ?
#
loop_
_entity_poly.entity_id
_entity_poly.type
_entity_poly.pdbx_seq_one_letter_code
_entity_poly.pdbx_strand_id
1 'polypeptide(L)'
;MKTRKEFLEAVMRMANLKDLKQADAAARAVISLTKLIIGEELSQKIAEVSPPDLRQGWESIRVAQLDDYERDEQLFEIGEVDEEAI
;
A
#
# COMPACT_ATOMS: atom_id res chain seq x y z
N MET A 1 -18.37 6.78 -1.89
CA MET A 1 -17.49 6.51 -3.06
C MET A 1 -17.87 5.16 -3.61
N LYS A 2 -18.18 5.10 -4.90
CA LYS A 2 -18.60 3.88 -5.61
C LYS A 2 -17.51 3.33 -6.54
N THR A 3 -16.57 4.16 -6.97
CA THR A 3 -15.51 3.79 -7.92
C THR A 3 -14.13 4.26 -7.46
N ARG A 4 -13.09 3.65 -8.02
CA ARG A 4 -11.69 4.04 -7.88
C ARG A 4 -11.46 5.47 -8.34
N LYS A 5 -12.11 5.90 -9.41
CA LYS A 5 -11.99 7.28 -9.91
C LYS A 5 -12.51 8.29 -8.88
N GLU A 6 -13.71 8.08 -8.34
CA GLU A 6 -14.27 8.95 -7.28
C GLU A 6 -13.38 8.98 -6.03
N PHE A 7 -12.78 7.85 -5.68
CA PHE A 7 -11.83 7.76 -4.58
C PHE A 7 -10.56 8.58 -4.84
N LEU A 8 -9.94 8.42 -6.02
CA LEU A 8 -8.74 9.17 -6.37
C LEU A 8 -9.02 10.68 -6.50
N GLU A 9 -10.19 11.08 -7.00
CA GLU A 9 -10.62 12.48 -7.01
C GLU A 9 -10.83 13.06 -5.61
N ALA A 10 -11.29 12.24 -4.65
CA ALA A 10 -11.38 12.64 -3.25
C ALA A 10 -9.98 12.79 -2.64
N VAL A 11 -9.09 11.81 -2.82
CA VAL A 11 -7.69 11.86 -2.35
C VAL A 11 -6.97 13.08 -2.93
N MET A 12 -7.11 13.32 -4.23
CA MET A 12 -6.50 14.47 -4.92
C MET A 12 -6.93 15.79 -4.29
N ARG A 13 -8.23 15.97 -4.01
CA ARG A 13 -8.75 17.19 -3.38
C ARG A 13 -8.31 17.33 -1.93
N MET A 14 -8.35 16.25 -1.15
CA MET A 14 -7.99 16.27 0.27
C MET A 14 -6.50 16.56 0.49
N ALA A 15 -5.64 16.01 -0.37
CA ALA A 15 -4.18 16.17 -0.28
C ALA A 15 -3.62 17.23 -1.24
N ASN A 16 -4.47 18.00 -1.91
CA ASN A 16 -4.11 19.06 -2.87
C ASN A 16 -3.09 18.59 -3.94
N LEU A 17 -3.37 17.45 -4.56
CA LEU A 17 -2.49 16.83 -5.56
C LEU A 17 -2.82 17.34 -6.97
N LYS A 18 -1.83 17.32 -7.86
CA LYS A 18 -1.92 17.95 -9.18
C LYS A 18 -2.78 17.15 -10.17
N ASP A 19 -2.76 15.83 -10.05
CA ASP A 19 -3.42 14.93 -10.98
C ASP A 19 -3.75 13.58 -10.32
N LEU A 20 -4.53 12.76 -11.04
CA LEU A 20 -4.93 11.43 -10.57
C LEU A 20 -3.76 10.46 -10.42
N LYS A 21 -2.64 10.68 -11.12
CA LYS A 21 -1.45 9.82 -11.00
C LYS A 21 -0.77 10.03 -9.66
N GLN A 22 -0.65 11.28 -9.21
CA GLN A 22 -0.18 11.60 -7.86
C GLN A 22 -1.13 11.05 -6.79
N ALA A 23 -2.43 11.17 -7.00
CA ALA A 23 -3.42 10.59 -6.08
C ALA A 23 -3.32 9.07 -5.98
N ASP A 24 -3.12 8.37 -7.10
CA ASP A 24 -2.95 6.92 -7.10
C ASP A 24 -1.66 6.50 -6.38
N ALA A 25 -0.55 7.21 -6.62
CA ALA A 25 0.71 6.97 -5.95
C ALA A 25 0.60 7.17 -4.42
N ALA A 26 0.00 8.28 -3.99
CA ALA A 26 -0.22 8.57 -2.58
C ALA A 26 -1.13 7.53 -1.92
N ALA A 27 -2.24 7.18 -2.55
CA ALA A 27 -3.16 6.16 -2.05
C ALA A 27 -2.47 4.80 -1.90
N ARG A 28 -1.70 4.37 -2.91
CA ARG A 28 -0.95 3.11 -2.85
C ARG A 28 0.06 3.08 -1.72
N ALA A 29 0.80 4.17 -1.49
CA ALA A 29 1.75 4.26 -0.38
C ALA A 29 1.05 4.12 0.98
N VAL A 30 -0.04 4.87 1.19
CA VAL A 30 -0.82 4.80 2.44
C VAL A 30 -1.43 3.41 2.65
N ILE A 31 -2.00 2.79 1.61
CA ILE A 31 -2.54 1.43 1.69
C ILE A 31 -1.44 0.43 2.03
N SER A 32 -0.26 0.53 1.42
CA SER A 32 0.86 -0.37 1.69
C SER A 32 1.30 -0.28 3.16
N LEU A 33 1.48 0.94 3.67
CA LEU A 33 1.81 1.18 5.09
C LEU A 33 0.70 0.67 6.02
N THR A 34 -0.56 0.90 5.66
CA THR A 34 -1.71 0.46 6.45
C THR A 34 -1.73 -1.06 6.55
N LYS A 35 -1.58 -1.77 5.43
CA LYS A 35 -1.55 -3.24 5.40
C LYS A 35 -0.39 -3.81 6.21
N LEU A 36 0.78 -3.17 6.16
CA LEU A 36 1.94 -3.56 6.98
C LEU A 36 1.61 -3.48 8.48
N ILE A 37 0.94 -2.40 8.91
CA ILE A 37 0.61 -2.16 10.32
C ILE A 37 -0.49 -3.10 10.83
N ILE A 38 -1.54 -3.33 10.03
CA ILE A 38 -2.73 -4.06 10.49
C ILE A 38 -2.63 -5.58 10.27
N GLY A 39 -1.70 -6.03 9.44
CA GLY A 39 -1.53 -7.43 9.08
C GLY A 39 -2.65 -7.99 8.18
N GLU A 40 -2.47 -9.24 7.75
CA GLU A 40 -3.30 -9.84 6.70
C GLU A 40 -4.77 -10.01 7.11
N GLU A 41 -5.05 -10.43 8.35
CA GLU A 41 -6.42 -10.69 8.81
C GLU A 41 -7.29 -9.41 8.77
N LEU A 42 -6.79 -8.30 9.30
CA LEU A 42 -7.51 -7.04 9.28
C LEU A 42 -7.55 -6.44 7.88
N SER A 43 -6.49 -6.60 7.09
CA SER A 43 -6.44 -6.21 5.68
C SER A 43 -7.55 -6.89 4.87
N GLN A 44 -7.79 -8.17 5.10
CA GLN A 44 -8.85 -8.94 4.43
C GLN A 44 -10.25 -8.43 4.83
N LYS A 45 -10.47 -8.14 6.12
CA LYS A 45 -11.75 -7.57 6.59
C LYS A 45 -12.07 -6.22 5.92
N ILE A 46 -11.06 -5.38 5.68
CA ILE A 46 -11.23 -4.12 4.95
C ILE A 46 -11.61 -4.37 3.49
N ALA A 47 -10.96 -5.34 2.84
CA ALA A 47 -11.26 -5.72 1.46
C ALA A 47 -12.72 -6.17 1.32
N GLU A 48 -13.20 -7.01 2.24
CA GLU A 48 -14.57 -7.57 2.23
C GLU A 48 -15.67 -6.51 2.33
N VAL A 49 -15.48 -5.48 3.16
CA VAL A 49 -16.46 -4.39 3.30
C VAL A 49 -16.36 -3.32 2.22
N SER A 50 -15.31 -3.35 1.41
CA SER A 50 -15.08 -2.37 0.35
C SER A 50 -15.91 -2.65 -0.91
N PRO A 51 -16.35 -1.60 -1.65
CA PRO A 51 -16.95 -1.76 -2.98
C PRO A 51 -16.02 -2.56 -3.92
N PRO A 52 -16.55 -3.37 -4.85
CA PRO A 52 -15.75 -4.27 -5.68
C PRO A 52 -14.55 -3.62 -6.39
N ASP A 53 -14.74 -2.42 -6.95
CA ASP A 53 -13.67 -1.68 -7.66
C ASP A 53 -12.55 -1.22 -6.69
N LEU A 54 -12.90 -0.81 -5.47
CA LEU A 54 -11.93 -0.42 -4.44
C LEU A 54 -11.26 -1.65 -3.82
N ARG A 55 -12.01 -2.75 -3.64
CA ARG A 55 -11.48 -4.04 -3.18
C ARG A 55 -10.39 -4.53 -4.12
N GLN A 56 -10.65 -4.54 -5.42
CA GLN A 56 -9.65 -4.96 -6.42
C GLN A 56 -8.39 -4.08 -6.34
N GLY A 57 -8.56 -2.76 -6.17
CA GLY A 57 -7.44 -1.84 -5.94
C GLY A 57 -6.65 -2.18 -4.68
N TRP A 58 -7.34 -2.43 -3.58
CA TRP A 58 -6.75 -2.82 -2.29
C TRP A 58 -5.98 -4.14 -2.40
N GLU A 59 -6.59 -5.20 -2.91
CA GLU A 59 -5.98 -6.54 -3.05
C GLU A 59 -4.79 -6.55 -4.01
N SER A 60 -4.80 -5.69 -5.05
CA SER A 60 -3.68 -5.60 -6.01
C SER A 60 -2.38 -5.07 -5.40
N ILE A 61 -2.44 -4.42 -4.24
CA ILE A 61 -1.28 -3.88 -3.54
C ILE A 61 -0.73 -4.99 -2.64
N ARG A 62 0.41 -5.57 -3.04
CA ARG A 62 1.20 -6.45 -2.20
C ARG A 62 2.06 -5.61 -1.27
N VAL A 63 2.01 -5.91 0.02
CA VAL A 63 2.97 -5.35 0.97
C VAL A 63 4.32 -5.98 0.64
N ALA A 64 5.38 -5.17 0.58
CA ALA A 64 6.74 -5.70 0.71
C ALA A 64 6.77 -6.53 1.99
N GLN A 65 7.31 -7.74 1.94
CA GLN A 65 7.31 -8.57 3.14
C GLN A 65 8.21 -7.86 4.18
N LEU A 66 7.96 -8.07 5.48
CA LEU A 66 8.76 -7.43 6.54
C LEU A 66 10.27 -7.70 6.35
N ASP A 67 10.55 -8.84 5.75
CA ASP A 67 11.79 -9.36 5.19
C ASP A 67 12.54 -8.32 4.34
N ASP A 68 11.82 -7.52 3.55
CA ASP A 68 12.41 -6.47 2.71
C ASP A 68 12.82 -5.25 3.54
N TYR A 69 12.07 -4.94 4.62
CA TYR A 69 12.42 -3.85 5.55
C TYR A 69 13.54 -4.25 6.50
N GLU A 70 13.55 -5.49 7.02
CA GLU A 70 14.66 -6.02 7.81
C GLU A 70 15.94 -6.09 6.95
N ARG A 71 15.81 -6.46 5.67
CA ARG A 71 16.89 -6.41 4.69
C ARG A 71 17.40 -4.99 4.44
N ASP A 72 16.51 -4.02 4.26
CA ASP A 72 16.88 -2.62 4.03
C ASP A 72 17.50 -1.98 5.30
N GLU A 73 17.03 -2.35 6.49
CA GLU A 73 17.62 -1.93 7.77
C GLU A 73 19.00 -2.56 7.98
N GLN A 74 19.16 -3.85 7.69
CA GLN A 74 20.48 -4.50 7.65
C GLN A 74 21.41 -3.82 6.63
N LEU A 75 20.96 -3.57 5.40
CA LEU A 75 21.78 -2.86 4.40
C LEU A 75 22.18 -1.46 4.90
N PHE A 76 21.31 -0.76 5.62
CA PHE A 76 21.61 0.55 6.18
C PHE A 76 22.59 0.49 7.37
N GLU A 77 22.51 -0.52 8.23
CA GLU A 77 23.36 -0.67 9.42
C GLU A 77 24.70 -1.35 9.16
N ILE A 78 24.73 -2.41 8.34
CA ILE A 78 25.91 -3.26 8.12
C ILE A 78 26.47 -3.17 6.69
N GLY A 79 25.74 -2.58 5.74
CA GLY A 79 26.21 -2.37 4.37
C GLY A 79 26.23 -3.63 3.48
N GLU A 80 25.74 -4.77 3.98
CA GLU A 80 25.68 -6.05 3.28
C GLU A 80 24.28 -6.66 3.42
N VAL A 81 23.83 -7.35 2.37
CA VAL A 81 22.64 -8.21 2.41
C VAL A 81 23.12 -9.61 2.07
N ASP A 82 22.92 -10.56 2.99
CA ASP A 82 23.21 -11.96 2.69
C ASP A 82 22.09 -12.51 1.78
N GLU A 83 22.43 -12.75 0.51
CA GLU A 83 21.48 -13.18 -0.53
C GLU A 83 21.12 -14.68 -0.44
N GLU A 84 21.73 -15.45 0.47
CA GLU A 84 21.52 -16.89 0.60
C GLU A 84 20.39 -17.28 1.57
N ALA A 85 19.16 -16.87 1.27
CA ALA A 85 17.96 -17.52 1.84
C ALA A 85 16.75 -17.34 0.91
N ILE A 86 16.75 -18.05 -0.22
CA ILE A 86 15.53 -18.41 -0.98
C ILE A 86 15.44 -19.93 -1.03
#